data_AF-A0A7H4PQB2-F1
#
_entry.id   AF-A0A7H4PQB2-F1
#
_cell.length_a   1.000
_cell.length_b   1.000
_cell.length_c   1.000
_cell.angle_alpha   90.00
_cell.angle_beta   90.00
_cell.angle_gamma   90.00
#
_symmetry.space_group_name_H-M   'P 1'
#
loop_
_entity.id
_entity.type
_entity.pdbx_description
1 polymer ?
#
loop_
_entity_poly.entity_id
_entity_poly.type
_entity_poly.pdbx_seq_one_letter_code
_entity_poly.pdbx_strand_id
1 'polypeptide(L)'
;MFYRDDPAVITRFFKSLNERIPVYLKNKRKSGVRAHNTTLRYVWVREFGKQGKHYHIALLVNKDTIHYMNAFQTDKGNFYTMIADSWLSALEINNIRKRCLVHLPLNCTYYLYKKDLINGDIDKVYESIKNRMDYLIKVTQKKSDGGA
;
A
#
# COMPACT_ATOMS: atom_id res chain seq x y z
N MET A 1 24.20 1.01 9.70
CA MET A 1 23.58 0.94 8.36
C MET A 1 22.62 2.12 8.25
N PHE A 2 23.00 3.16 7.52
CA PHE A 2 22.20 4.38 7.37
C PHE A 2 21.19 4.17 6.23
N TYR A 3 19.90 4.30 6.51
CA TYR A 3 18.84 4.30 5.50
C TYR A 3 18.14 5.64 5.53
N ARG A 4 17.58 6.06 4.39
CA ARG A 4 17.05 7.41 4.22
C ARG A 4 15.61 7.51 4.71
N ASP A 5 15.44 7.67 6.02
CA ASP A 5 14.15 7.88 6.70
C ASP A 5 13.88 9.37 7.02
N ASP A 6 13.89 10.20 5.98
CA ASP A 6 13.46 11.61 6.07
C ASP A 6 11.94 11.76 5.87
N PRO A 7 11.34 12.90 6.21
CA PRO A 7 9.89 13.11 6.06
C PRO A 7 9.33 12.88 4.65
N ALA A 8 10.15 12.95 3.59
CA ALA A 8 9.74 12.74 2.20
C ALA A 8 9.83 11.27 1.75
N VAL A 9 10.21 10.33 2.63
CA VAL A 9 10.27 8.89 2.33
C VAL A 9 8.94 8.36 1.79
N ILE A 10 7.80 8.81 2.36
CA ILE A 10 6.48 8.36 1.93
C ILE A 10 6.13 8.86 0.53
N THR A 11 6.55 10.08 0.18
CA THR A 11 6.41 10.64 -1.17
C THR A 11 7.24 9.85 -2.18
N ARG A 12 8.50 9.51 -1.83
CA ARG A 12 9.35 8.66 -2.67
C ARG A 12 8.77 7.26 -2.85
N PHE A 13 8.18 6.69 -1.80
CA PHE A 13 7.52 5.41 -1.85
C PHE A 13 6.38 5.41 -2.86
N PHE A 14 5.44 6.36 -2.78
CA PHE A 14 4.32 6.44 -3.73
C PHE A 14 4.77 6.77 -5.14
N LYS A 15 5.82 7.58 -5.31
CA LYS A 15 6.43 7.83 -6.62
C LYS A 15 6.96 6.52 -7.23
N SER A 16 7.79 5.78 -6.49
CA SER A 16 8.34 4.50 -6.93
C SER A 16 7.25 3.47 -7.24
N LEU A 17 6.21 3.39 -6.39
CA LEU A 17 5.10 2.47 -6.58
C LEU A 17 4.30 2.80 -7.85
N ASN A 18 4.00 4.08 -8.09
CA ASN A 18 3.30 4.53 -9.30
C ASN A 18 4.11 4.25 -10.57
N GLU A 19 5.42 4.47 -10.57
CA GLU A 19 6.30 4.19 -11.71
C GLU A 19 6.39 2.69 -12.03
N ARG A 20 6.29 1.82 -11.01
CA ARG A 20 6.33 0.36 -11.19
C ARG A 20 5.03 -0.24 -11.72
N ILE A 21 3.88 0.37 -11.49
CA ILE A 21 2.57 -0.16 -11.93
C ILE A 21 2.53 -0.37 -13.46
N PRO A 22 2.84 0.61 -14.33
CA PRO A 22 2.83 0.39 -15.78
C PRO A 22 3.74 -0.76 -16.23
N VAL A 23 4.90 -0.92 -15.60
CA VAL A 23 5.84 -2.01 -15.88
C VAL A 23 5.24 -3.35 -15.49
N TYR A 24 4.63 -3.44 -14.30
CA TYR A 24 3.92 -4.63 -13.84
C TYR A 24 2.78 -5.03 -14.79
N LEU A 25 1.98 -4.07 -15.26
CA LEU A 25 0.91 -4.30 -16.23
C LEU A 25 1.44 -4.79 -17.58
N LYS A 26 2.52 -4.19 -18.07
CA LYS A 26 3.19 -4.59 -19.31
C LYS A 26 3.67 -6.03 -19.23
N ASN A 27 4.29 -6.42 -18.11
CA ASN A 27 4.77 -7.79 -17.90
C ASN A 27 3.62 -8.79 -17.83
N LYS A 28 2.52 -8.47 -17.14
CA LYS A 28 1.32 -9.32 -17.14
C LYS A 28 0.75 -9.55 -18.54
N ARG A 29 0.62 -8.49 -19.33
CA ARG A 29 0.13 -8.58 -20.72
C ARG A 29 1.03 -9.47 -21.59
N LYS A 30 2.36 -9.37 -21.42
CA LYS A 30 3.32 -10.23 -22.11
C LYS A 30 3.20 -11.69 -21.71
N SER A 31 2.82 -11.99 -20.47
CA SER A 31 2.56 -13.36 -20.00
C SER A 31 1.17 -13.89 -20.38
N GLY A 32 0.45 -13.22 -21.29
CA GLY A 32 -0.89 -13.63 -21.73
C GLY A 32 -2.01 -13.36 -20.71
N VAL A 33 -1.70 -12.66 -19.61
CA VAL A 33 -2.69 -12.33 -18.58
C VAL A 33 -3.36 -11.00 -18.95
N ARG A 34 -4.69 -11.02 -19.06
CA ARG A 34 -5.49 -9.80 -19.23
C ARG A 34 -5.25 -8.86 -18.04
N ALA A 35 -4.84 -7.63 -18.33
CA ALA A 35 -4.56 -6.62 -17.31
C ALA A 35 -5.16 -5.26 -17.71
N HIS A 36 -6.11 -4.79 -16.91
CA HIS A 36 -6.74 -3.49 -17.10
C HIS A 36 -5.82 -2.37 -16.60
N ASN A 37 -6.02 -1.16 -17.10
CA ASN A 37 -5.34 -0.01 -16.52
C ASN A 37 -5.83 0.17 -15.08
N THR A 38 -4.89 0.49 -14.17
CA THR A 38 -5.17 0.71 -12.76
C THR A 38 -4.63 2.06 -12.34
N THR A 39 -5.50 2.89 -11.80
CA THR A 39 -5.12 4.10 -11.09
C THR A 39 -4.92 3.75 -9.62
N LEU A 40 -3.73 3.97 -9.09
CA LEU A 40 -3.46 3.80 -7.68
C LEU A 40 -4.09 4.95 -6.90
N ARG A 41 -5.01 4.61 -6.00
CA ARG A 41 -5.52 5.54 -4.99
C ARG A 41 -5.03 5.06 -3.63
N TYR A 42 -4.75 5.98 -2.71
CA TYR A 42 -4.19 5.61 -1.43
C TYR A 42 -4.53 6.63 -0.34
N VAL A 43 -4.52 6.13 0.89
CA VAL A 43 -4.48 6.94 2.11
C VAL A 43 -3.36 6.41 2.99
N TRP A 44 -2.73 7.29 3.76
CA TRP A 44 -1.66 6.89 4.67
C TRP A 44 -1.66 7.76 5.92
N VAL A 45 -1.12 7.21 7.00
CA VAL A 45 -0.80 7.97 8.22
C VAL A 45 0.57 7.59 8.73
N ARG A 46 1.13 8.47 9.56
CA ARG A 46 2.45 8.29 10.17
C ARG A 46 2.36 8.38 11.68
N GLU A 47 2.83 7.34 12.34
CA GLU A 47 3.02 7.28 13.79
C GLU A 47 4.50 7.47 14.14
N PHE A 48 4.75 8.04 15.32
CA PHE A 48 6.07 8.10 15.93
C PHE A 48 6.06 7.15 17.13
N GLY A 49 6.63 5.97 16.95
CA GLY A 49 6.78 4.97 18.01
C GLY A 49 8.17 5.02 18.65
N LYS A 50 8.37 4.20 19.68
CA LYS A 50 9.68 4.01 20.32
C LYS A 50 10.77 3.52 19.34
N GLN A 51 10.37 2.89 18.24
CA GLN A 51 11.26 2.35 17.20
C GLN A 51 11.40 3.27 15.98
N GLY A 52 10.89 4.51 16.04
CA GLY A 52 10.94 5.47 14.95
C GLY A 52 9.60 5.65 14.23
N LYS A 53 9.65 6.08 12.97
CA LYS A 53 8.46 6.38 12.16
C LYS A 53 7.83 5.09 11.64
N HIS A 54 6.53 4.94 11.84
CA HIS A 54 5.73 3.86 11.27
C HIS A 54 4.71 4.45 10.30
N TYR A 55 4.60 3.90 9.09
CA TYR A 55 3.61 4.33 8.10
C TYR A 55 2.55 3.25 7.93
N HIS A 56 1.29 3.61 8.14
CA HIS A 56 0.15 2.75 7.81
C HIS A 56 -0.45 3.23 6.51
N ILE A 57 -0.67 2.30 5.57
CA ILE A 57 -1.06 2.62 4.20
C ILE A 57 -2.23 1.73 3.79
N ALA A 58 -3.28 2.34 3.24
CA ALA A 58 -4.33 1.63 2.53
C ALA A 58 -4.25 1.98 1.04
N LEU A 59 -4.24 0.94 0.20
CA LEU A 59 -4.17 1.07 -1.26
C LEU A 59 -5.50 0.62 -1.87
N LEU A 60 -6.03 1.41 -2.79
CA LEU A 60 -7.17 1.08 -3.61
C LEU A 60 -6.70 0.89 -5.05
N VAL A 61 -6.92 -0.31 -5.56
CA VAL A 61 -6.47 -0.78 -6.87
C VAL A 61 -7.59 -1.52 -7.59
N ASN A 62 -7.48 -1.66 -8.90
CA ASN A 62 -8.44 -2.43 -9.68
C ASN A 62 -8.24 -3.94 -9.42
N LYS A 63 -9.27 -4.58 -8.85
CA LYS A 63 -9.31 -6.03 -8.57
C LYS A 63 -9.05 -6.87 -9.82
N ASP A 64 -9.56 -6.46 -10.98
CA ASP A 64 -9.40 -7.20 -12.24
C ASP A 64 -7.99 -7.13 -12.82
N THR A 65 -7.10 -6.41 -12.13
CA THR A 65 -5.71 -6.26 -12.50
C THR A 65 -4.79 -6.81 -11.41
N ILE A 66 -5.11 -6.54 -10.15
CA ILE A 66 -4.38 -6.95 -8.96
C ILE A 66 -5.33 -7.81 -8.13
N HIS A 67 -5.18 -9.13 -8.26
CA HIS A 67 -6.13 -10.09 -7.69
C HIS A 67 -5.81 -10.52 -6.26
N TYR A 68 -4.53 -10.53 -5.85
CA TYR A 68 -4.12 -11.09 -4.55
C TYR A 68 -2.89 -10.40 -3.96
N MET A 69 -2.98 -10.15 -2.65
CA MET A 69 -1.89 -9.69 -1.80
C MET A 69 -1.46 -10.85 -0.88
N ASN A 70 -0.91 -11.92 -1.43
CA ASN A 70 -0.25 -12.93 -0.61
C ASN A 70 1.25 -12.61 -0.55
N ALA A 71 1.80 -12.51 0.65
CA ALA A 71 3.23 -12.37 0.91
C ALA A 71 3.98 -13.67 0.62
N PHE A 72 3.83 -14.22 -0.58
CA PHE A 72 4.73 -15.26 -1.05
C PHE A 72 5.94 -14.58 -1.67
N GLN A 73 7.14 -14.91 -1.20
CA GLN A 73 8.37 -14.61 -1.91
C GLN A 73 8.37 -15.47 -3.16
N THR A 74 7.82 -14.96 -4.26
CA THR A 74 7.93 -15.60 -5.57
C THR A 74 8.91 -14.81 -6.41
N ASP A 75 9.85 -15.49 -7.06
CA ASP A 75 10.82 -14.89 -7.98
C ASP A 75 10.13 -14.18 -9.16
N LYS A 76 8.86 -14.53 -9.42
CA LYS A 76 8.03 -13.97 -10.49
C LYS A 76 7.50 -12.57 -10.19
N GLY A 77 7.67 -12.06 -8.97
CA GLY A 77 7.21 -10.74 -8.54
C GLY A 77 5.68 -10.64 -8.48
N ASN A 78 5.14 -10.37 -7.30
CA ASN A 78 3.73 -10.10 -7.09
C ASN A 78 3.51 -8.65 -6.63
N PHE A 79 2.24 -8.30 -6.39
CA PHE A 79 1.91 -6.95 -5.95
C PHE A 79 2.58 -6.59 -4.62
N TYR A 80 2.71 -7.55 -3.70
CA TYR A 80 3.44 -7.36 -2.44
C TYR A 80 4.94 -7.07 -2.68
N THR A 81 5.63 -7.84 -3.51
CA THR A 81 7.06 -7.58 -3.79
C THR A 81 7.25 -6.23 -4.45
N MET A 82 6.30 -5.78 -5.29
CA MET A 82 6.33 -4.44 -5.87
C MET A 82 6.19 -3.35 -4.80
N ILE A 83 5.29 -3.51 -3.84
CA ILE A 83 5.16 -2.61 -2.68
C ILE A 83 6.46 -2.61 -1.87
N ALA A 84 6.96 -3.78 -1.50
CA ALA A 84 8.15 -3.93 -0.68
C ALA A 84 9.40 -3.35 -1.37
N ASP A 85 9.57 -3.58 -2.67
CA ASP A 85 10.69 -3.00 -3.43
C ASP A 85 10.56 -1.48 -3.59
N SER A 86 9.33 -0.96 -3.70
CA SER A 86 9.08 0.49 -3.69
C SER A 86 9.48 1.09 -2.35
N TRP A 87 9.22 0.38 -1.24
CA TRP A 87 9.61 0.80 0.11
C TRP A 87 11.13 0.80 0.29
N LEU A 88 11.79 -0.29 -0.11
CA LEU A 88 13.25 -0.37 -0.10
C LEU A 88 13.91 0.71 -0.96
N SER A 89 13.35 0.96 -2.15
CA SER A 89 13.81 2.04 -3.03
C SER A 89 13.66 3.42 -2.39
N ALA A 90 12.57 3.67 -1.67
CA ALA A 90 12.35 4.95 -0.98
C ALA A 90 13.33 5.20 0.16
N LEU A 91 13.77 4.12 0.81
CA LEU A 91 14.76 4.10 1.90
C LEU A 91 16.21 4.02 1.42
N GLU A 92 16.43 3.89 0.10
CA GLU A 92 17.75 3.68 -0.51
C GLU A 92 18.45 2.39 0.00
N ILE A 93 17.67 1.35 0.28
CA ILE A 93 18.15 0.04 0.74
C ILE A 93 18.25 -0.92 -0.44
N ASN A 94 19.48 -1.30 -0.82
CA ASN A 94 19.73 -2.33 -1.82
C ASN A 94 19.90 -3.72 -1.17
N ASN A 95 18.84 -4.22 -0.52
CA ASN A 95 18.85 -5.55 0.07
C ASN A 95 17.43 -6.16 0.12
N ILE A 96 17.17 -7.11 -0.78
CA ILE A 96 15.88 -7.79 -0.90
C ILE A 96 15.43 -8.51 0.39
N ARG A 97 16.38 -8.93 1.25
CA ARG A 97 16.06 -9.57 2.54
C ARG A 97 15.39 -8.60 3.52
N LYS A 98 15.46 -7.28 3.25
CA LYS A 98 14.78 -6.24 4.02
C LYS A 98 13.33 -5.99 3.59
N ARG A 99 12.78 -6.76 2.64
CA ARG A 99 11.34 -6.70 2.31
C ARG A 99 10.43 -6.91 3.54
N CYS A 100 10.92 -7.56 4.59
CA CYS A 100 10.25 -7.69 5.88
C CYS A 100 9.95 -6.37 6.60
N LEU A 101 10.51 -5.24 6.15
CA LEU A 101 10.13 -3.90 6.62
C LEU A 101 8.69 -3.51 6.23
N VAL A 102 8.09 -4.21 5.26
CA VAL A 102 6.67 -4.08 4.94
C VAL A 102 5.91 -5.20 5.61
N HIS A 103 5.00 -4.83 6.52
CA HIS A 103 4.09 -5.76 7.18
C HIS A 103 2.73 -5.76 6.47
N LEU A 104 2.22 -6.95 6.15
CA LEU A 104 0.82 -7.13 5.75
C LEU A 104 0.03 -7.65 6.95
N PRO A 105 -1.02 -6.96 7.39
CA PRO A 105 -1.87 -7.49 8.43
C PRO A 105 -2.64 -8.71 7.90
N LEU A 106 -3.03 -9.62 8.79
CA LEU A 106 -3.90 -10.75 8.44
C LEU A 106 -5.16 -10.22 7.74
N ASN A 107 -5.68 -10.88 6.69
CA ASN A 107 -6.87 -10.40 5.94
C ASN A 107 -6.73 -8.95 5.44
N CYS A 108 -5.60 -8.59 4.82
CA CYS A 108 -5.31 -7.24 4.33
C CYS A 108 -6.07 -6.81 3.06
N THR A 109 -6.86 -7.69 2.46
CA THR A 109 -7.54 -7.44 1.17
C THR A 109 -9.04 -7.37 1.37
N TYR A 110 -9.65 -6.30 0.87
CA TYR A 110 -11.08 -6.06 0.87
C TYR A 110 -11.55 -5.75 -0.56
N TYR A 111 -12.76 -6.17 -0.89
CA TYR A 111 -13.33 -5.99 -2.23
C TYR A 111 -14.46 -4.98 -2.19
N LEU A 112 -14.37 -4.00 -3.08
CA LEU A 112 -15.42 -3.02 -3.34
C LEU A 112 -15.97 -3.26 -4.74
N TYR A 113 -17.25 -3.59 -4.86
CA TYR A 113 -17.91 -3.77 -6.14
C TYR A 113 -18.78 -2.57 -6.49
N LYS A 114 -19.00 -2.35 -7.79
CA LYS A 114 -19.87 -1.27 -8.28
C LYS A 114 -21.30 -1.35 -7.70
N LYS A 115 -21.82 -2.55 -7.50
CA LYS A 115 -23.15 -2.78 -6.89
C LYS A 115 -23.24 -2.22 -5.46
N ASP A 116 -22.13 -2.29 -4.71
CA ASP A 116 -22.09 -1.84 -3.31
C ASP A 116 -22.20 -0.31 -3.25
N LEU A 117 -21.70 0.39 -4.28
CA LEU A 117 -21.81 1.84 -4.41
C LEU A 117 -23.21 2.29 -4.85
N ILE A 118 -23.90 1.50 -5.67
CA ILE A 118 -25.22 1.86 -6.23
C ILE A 118 -26.34 1.61 -5.22
N ASN A 119 -26.25 0.52 -4.46
CA ASN A 119 -27.31 0.11 -3.54
C ASN A 119 -27.23 0.80 -2.16
N GLY A 120 -26.27 1.70 -1.95
CA GLY A 120 -26.03 2.31 -0.63
C GLY A 120 -25.35 1.37 0.38
N ASP A 121 -24.80 0.24 -0.08
CA ASP A 121 -24.10 -0.76 0.76
C ASP A 121 -22.65 -0.36 1.07
N ILE A 122 -22.26 0.88 0.79
CA ILE A 122 -20.92 1.40 1.11
C ILE A 122 -20.65 1.35 2.61
N ASP A 123 -21.69 1.51 3.44
CA ASP A 123 -21.58 1.42 4.90
C ASP A 123 -21.19 0.01 5.34
N LYS A 124 -21.66 -1.04 4.66
CA LYS A 124 -21.25 -2.43 4.96
C LYS A 124 -19.78 -2.65 4.63
N VAL A 125 -19.32 -2.11 3.51
CA VAL A 125 -17.89 -2.15 3.14
C VAL A 125 -17.08 -1.36 4.16
N TYR A 126 -17.53 -0.17 4.54
CA TYR A 126 -16.89 0.66 5.55
C TYR A 126 -16.80 -0.09 6.88
N GLU A 127 -17.90 -0.64 7.41
CA GLU A 127 -17.90 -1.40 8.67
C GLU A 127 -16.94 -2.59 8.64
N SER A 128 -16.77 -3.26 7.48
CA SER A 128 -15.81 -4.36 7.34
C SER A 128 -14.34 -3.93 7.45
N ILE A 129 -14.03 -2.67 7.10
CA ILE A 129 -12.67 -2.10 7.15
C ILE A 129 -12.49 -1.10 8.29
N LYS A 130 -13.56 -0.70 8.97
CA LYS A 130 -13.63 0.38 9.94
C LYS A 130 -12.58 0.24 11.03
N ASN A 131 -12.46 -0.93 11.65
CA ASN A 131 -11.44 -1.13 12.69
C ASN A 131 -9.99 -0.89 12.22
N ARG A 132 -9.71 -1.08 10.92
CA ARG A 132 -8.39 -0.82 10.32
C ARG A 132 -8.23 0.63 9.86
N MET A 133 -9.30 1.19 9.31
CA MET A 133 -9.33 2.59 8.89
C MET A 133 -9.36 3.55 10.11
N ASP A 134 -10.08 3.19 11.17
CA ASP A 134 -10.13 3.91 12.45
C ASP A 134 -8.75 3.93 13.12
N TYR A 135 -7.92 2.91 12.89
CA TYR A 135 -6.51 2.94 13.32
C TYR A 135 -5.73 4.01 12.55
N LEU A 136 -6.00 4.21 11.25
CA LEU A 136 -5.46 5.33 10.50
C LEU A 136 -5.96 6.66 11.08
N ILE A 137 -7.26 6.79 11.35
CA ILE A 137 -7.92 8.04 11.72
C ILE A 137 -7.57 8.49 13.16
N LYS A 138 -7.53 7.57 14.14
CA LYS A 138 -7.22 7.89 15.54
C LYS A 138 -5.82 8.50 15.73
N VAL A 139 -4.90 8.17 14.83
CA VAL A 139 -3.53 8.74 14.84
C VAL A 139 -3.55 10.17 14.29
N THR A 140 -4.36 10.44 13.27
CA THR A 140 -4.50 11.77 12.68
C THR A 140 -4.96 12.80 13.71
N GLN A 141 -5.84 12.42 14.64
CA GLN A 141 -6.36 13.31 15.68
C GLN A 141 -5.37 13.58 16.83
N LYS A 142 -4.28 12.82 16.96
CA LYS A 142 -3.27 13.01 18.02
C LYS A 142 -2.15 14.01 17.68
N LYS A 143 -2.26 14.76 16.58
CA LYS A 143 -1.29 15.80 16.19
C LYS A 143 -1.96 17.11 15.74
N SER A 144 -2.85 17.64 16.57
CA SER A 144 -3.16 19.07 16.57
C SER A 144 -2.48 19.75 17.76
N ASP A 145 -1.16 19.62 17.88
CA ASP A 145 -0.36 20.46 18.77
C ASP A 145 0.51 21.37 17.90
N GLY A 146 -0.01 22.59 17.74
CA GLY A 146 0.67 23.89 17.68
C GLY A 146 1.99 24.02 16.92
N GLY A 147 1.96 24.91 15.92
CA GLY A 147 3.17 25.53 15.37
C GLY A 147 2.86 26.45 14.20
N ALA A 148 2.34 27.64 14.52
CA ALA A 148 2.62 28.84 13.74
C ALA A 148 3.92 29.46 14.27
#